data_AF-A0A8X6FWB8-F1
#
_entry.id   AF-A0A8X6FWB8-F1
#
_cell.length_a   1.000
_cell.length_b   1.000
_cell.length_c   1.000
_cell.angle_alpha   90.00
_cell.angle_beta   90.00
_cell.angle_gamma   90.00
#
_symmetry.space_group_name_H-M   'P 1'
#
loop_
_entity.id
_entity.type
_entity.pdbx_description
1 polymer ?
#
loop_
_entity_poly.entity_id
_entity_poly.type
_entity_poly.pdbx_seq_one_letter_code
_entity_poly.pdbx_strand_id
1 'polypeptide(L)'
;MDSNLHQDLLKIWTQRSKNATLDEQHCVERILGRDYVRSSDLIKLGSILNKVTDPKTIYEFFAMDGYQGDDPKKYVELFRYDAQDLRGKHVRAVRLLYRYDVVNTPQECRSFLESIFNETCTHTEYKDMYVEYVRGQTADLAEWRREQLDKTKKKRPAEEDTKEESVKKCATEGESSLN
;
A
#
# COMPACT_ATOMS: atom_id res chain seq x y z
N MET A 1 11.09 -12.05 -1.21
CA MET A 1 11.12 -10.78 -0.45
C MET A 1 12.53 -10.23 -0.56
N ASP A 2 12.69 -8.94 -0.82
CA ASP A 2 13.99 -8.26 -0.88
C ASP A 2 14.79 -8.53 0.42
N SER A 3 16.07 -8.89 0.32
CA SER A 3 16.89 -9.16 1.51
C SER A 3 16.95 -7.96 2.46
N ASN A 4 16.82 -6.74 1.93
CA ASN A 4 16.78 -5.52 2.72
C ASN A 4 15.49 -5.38 3.54
N LEU A 5 14.34 -5.77 2.98
CA LEU A 5 13.05 -5.74 3.70
C LEU A 5 13.04 -6.65 4.93
N HIS A 6 13.74 -7.77 4.85
CA HIS A 6 13.85 -8.70 5.98
C HIS A 6 14.62 -8.06 7.14
N GLN A 7 15.71 -7.35 6.85
CA GLN A 7 16.47 -6.60 7.85
C GLN A 7 15.67 -5.42 8.41
N ASP A 8 14.94 -4.71 7.54
CA ASP A 8 14.07 -3.61 7.95
C ASP A 8 12.98 -4.11 8.91
N LEU A 9 12.32 -5.24 8.58
CA LEU A 9 11.32 -5.86 9.46
C LEU A 9 11.92 -6.28 10.81
N LEU A 10 13.09 -6.92 10.79
CA LEU A 10 13.76 -7.36 12.02
C LEU A 10 14.13 -6.16 12.91
N LYS A 11 14.63 -5.06 12.31
CA LYS A 11 14.94 -3.82 13.03
C LYS A 11 13.69 -3.24 13.69
N ILE A 12 12.59 -3.08 12.94
CA ILE A 12 11.33 -2.57 13.49
C ILE A 12 10.81 -3.48 14.61
N TRP A 13 10.88 -4.80 14.40
CA TRP A 13 10.38 -5.78 15.37
C TRP A 13 11.17 -5.80 16.67
N THR A 14 12.49 -5.65 16.62
CA THR A 14 13.35 -5.62 17.81
C THR A 14 13.26 -4.31 18.57
N GLN A 15 12.87 -3.20 17.92
CA GLN A 15 12.70 -1.89 18.54
C GLN A 15 11.31 -1.68 19.19
N ARG A 16 10.43 -2.69 19.15
CA ARG A 16 9.10 -2.59 19.75
C ARG A 16 9.19 -2.31 21.25
N SER A 17 8.43 -1.34 21.73
CA SER A 17 8.28 -1.04 23.16
C SER A 17 7.15 -1.81 23.83
N LYS A 18 6.21 -2.34 23.05
CA LYS A 18 5.04 -3.08 23.54
C LYS A 18 5.25 -4.58 23.45
N ASN A 19 4.72 -5.30 24.44
CA ASN A 19 4.64 -6.75 24.40
C ASN A 19 3.76 -7.18 23.23
N ALA A 20 4.30 -8.04 22.37
CA ALA A 20 3.54 -8.68 21.32
C ALA A 20 2.74 -9.84 21.91
N THR A 21 1.53 -10.04 21.40
CA THR A 21 0.81 -11.29 21.62
C THR A 21 1.54 -12.45 20.95
N LEU A 22 1.32 -13.68 21.44
CA LEU A 22 1.91 -14.89 20.85
C LEU A 22 1.55 -15.04 19.35
N ASP A 23 0.32 -14.66 19.00
CA ASP A 23 -0.19 -14.69 17.63
C ASP A 23 0.49 -13.66 16.70
N GLU A 24 0.85 -12.49 17.22
CA GLU A 24 1.63 -11.49 16.48
C GLU A 24 3.09 -11.93 16.33
N GLN A 25 3.68 -12.48 17.39
CA GLN A 25 5.03 -13.03 17.35
C GLN A 25 5.16 -14.15 16.30
N HIS A 26 4.28 -15.15 16.33
CA HIS A 26 4.28 -16.21 15.34
C HIS A 26 4.06 -15.69 13.91
N CYS A 27 3.28 -14.62 13.73
CA CYS A 27 3.09 -14.00 12.41
C CYS A 27 4.41 -13.42 11.88
N VAL A 28 5.11 -12.65 12.70
CA VAL A 28 6.38 -12.03 12.30
C VAL A 28 7.47 -13.08 12.10
N GLU A 29 7.54 -14.09 12.97
CA GLU A 29 8.50 -15.19 12.86
C GLU A 29 8.31 -15.99 11.56
N ARG A 30 7.07 -16.28 11.12
CA ARG A 30 6.84 -16.93 9.83
C ARG A 30 7.35 -16.09 8.65
N ILE A 31 7.11 -14.78 8.70
CA ILE A 31 7.55 -13.86 7.64
C ILE A 31 9.08 -13.76 7.62
N LEU A 32 9.72 -13.69 8.78
CA LEU A 32 11.17 -13.69 8.91
C LEU A 32 11.77 -15.03 8.49
N GLY A 33 11.18 -16.16 8.89
CA GLY A 33 11.63 -17.50 8.55
C GLY A 33 11.58 -17.84 7.06
N ARG A 34 10.97 -16.98 6.23
CA ARG A 34 10.73 -17.19 4.78
C ARG A 34 9.88 -18.42 4.48
N ASP A 35 9.17 -18.94 5.48
CA ASP A 35 8.18 -20.01 5.34
C ASP A 35 6.93 -19.44 4.69
N TYR A 36 6.93 -19.38 3.35
CA TYR A 36 5.77 -19.05 2.51
C TYR A 36 4.86 -17.92 3.05
N VAL A 37 5.18 -16.68 2.67
CA VAL A 37 4.41 -15.52 3.14
C VAL A 37 3.09 -15.40 2.38
N ARG A 38 1.97 -15.66 3.06
CA ARG A 38 0.62 -15.47 2.50
C ARG A 38 0.22 -14.00 2.52
N SER A 39 -0.65 -13.58 1.60
CA SER A 39 -1.22 -12.22 1.62
C SER A 39 -1.90 -11.92 2.96
N SER A 40 -2.52 -12.91 3.62
CA SER A 40 -3.11 -12.77 4.96
C SER A 40 -2.08 -12.43 6.04
N ASP A 41 -0.88 -13.02 5.98
CA ASP A 41 0.21 -12.71 6.91
C ASP A 41 0.73 -11.29 6.68
N LEU A 42 0.83 -10.83 5.43
CA LEU A 42 1.21 -9.44 5.11
C LEU A 42 0.16 -8.41 5.55
N ILE A 43 -1.12 -8.72 5.39
CA ILE A 43 -2.23 -7.88 5.89
C ILE A 43 -2.10 -7.72 7.40
N LYS A 44 -1.90 -8.83 8.10
CA LYS A 44 -1.73 -8.84 9.56
C LYS A 44 -0.45 -8.12 9.97
N LEU A 45 0.65 -8.30 9.24
CA LEU A 45 1.89 -7.57 9.46
C LEU A 45 1.65 -6.06 9.38
N GLY A 46 0.88 -5.56 8.42
CA GLY A 46 0.51 -4.15 8.37
C GLY A 46 -0.17 -3.66 9.65
N SER A 47 -1.07 -4.44 10.23
CA SER A 47 -1.70 -4.13 11.52
C SER A 47 -0.72 -4.20 12.70
N ILE A 48 0.25 -5.11 12.67
CA ILE A 48 1.29 -5.22 13.70
C ILE A 48 2.21 -4.00 13.64
N LEU A 49 2.71 -3.65 12.45
CA LEU A 49 3.60 -2.52 12.24
C LEU A 49 2.95 -1.20 12.70
N ASN A 50 1.66 -1.00 12.41
CA ASN A 50 0.88 0.15 12.91
C ASN A 50 0.90 0.32 14.44
N LYS A 51 1.17 -0.74 15.21
CA LYS A 51 1.24 -0.66 16.68
C LYS A 51 2.62 -0.32 17.22
N VAL A 52 3.67 -0.52 16.41
CA VAL A 52 5.08 -0.54 16.87
C VAL A 52 5.99 0.45 16.16
N THR A 53 5.56 1.04 15.04
CA THR A 53 6.34 2.04 14.30
C THR A 53 5.47 3.21 13.85
N ASP A 54 6.11 4.30 13.44
CA ASP A 54 5.43 5.45 12.85
C ASP A 54 4.84 5.12 11.45
N PRO A 55 3.85 5.90 10.98
CA PRO A 55 3.20 5.64 9.69
C PRO A 55 4.14 5.68 8.48
N LYS A 56 5.17 6.54 8.49
CA LYS A 56 6.08 6.66 7.34
C LYS A 56 6.88 5.38 7.14
N THR A 57 7.35 4.76 8.22
CA THR A 57 8.01 3.46 8.16
C THR A 57 7.11 2.40 7.51
N ILE A 58 5.79 2.46 7.72
CA ILE A 58 4.83 1.55 7.10
C ILE A 58 4.67 1.87 5.61
N TYR A 59 4.56 3.15 5.26
CA TYR A 59 4.47 3.61 3.87
C TYR A 59 5.71 3.18 3.07
N GLU A 60 6.90 3.32 3.66
CA GLU A 60 8.17 2.82 3.11
C GLU A 60 8.12 1.30 2.95
N PHE A 61 7.79 0.56 4.01
CA PHE A 61 7.83 -0.90 4.00
C PHE A 61 6.93 -1.49 2.90
N PHE A 62 5.70 -1.00 2.80
CA PHE A 62 4.72 -1.43 1.79
C PHE A 62 4.91 -0.75 0.42
N ALA A 63 5.88 0.15 0.27
CA ALA A 63 6.12 0.93 -0.94
C ALA A 63 4.84 1.63 -1.44
N MET A 64 4.20 2.38 -0.53
CA MET A 64 2.88 2.97 -0.76
C MET A 64 2.96 4.19 -1.68
N ASP A 65 2.73 3.99 -2.97
CA ASP A 65 2.87 5.02 -3.98
C ASP A 65 1.63 5.94 -4.15
N GLY A 66 0.62 5.76 -3.30
CA GLY A 66 -0.58 6.60 -3.24
C GLY A 66 -1.67 6.29 -4.28
N TYR A 67 -1.40 5.47 -5.29
CA TYR A 67 -2.39 5.13 -6.32
C TYR A 67 -3.51 4.22 -5.81
N GLN A 68 -3.29 3.50 -4.72
CA GLN A 68 -4.31 2.65 -4.08
C GLN A 68 -4.87 3.26 -2.79
N GLY A 69 -4.50 4.51 -2.49
CA GLY A 69 -4.83 5.21 -1.24
C GLY A 69 -3.82 4.93 -0.13
N ASP A 70 -4.25 5.06 1.11
CA ASP A 70 -3.47 5.04 2.35
C ASP A 70 -3.62 3.74 3.17
N ASP A 71 -4.30 2.73 2.64
CA ASP A 71 -4.46 1.43 3.31
C ASP A 71 -3.37 0.45 2.88
N PRO A 72 -2.43 0.06 3.78
CA PRO A 72 -1.34 -0.89 3.47
C PRO A 72 -1.82 -2.24 2.93
N LYS A 73 -3.05 -2.66 3.29
CA LYS A 73 -3.62 -3.94 2.83
C LYS A 73 -3.76 -4.02 1.32
N LYS A 74 -3.93 -2.89 0.65
CA LYS A 74 -4.04 -2.83 -0.81
C LYS A 74 -2.68 -3.07 -1.49
N TYR A 75 -1.60 -2.77 -0.79
CA TYR A 75 -0.23 -2.84 -1.31
C TYR A 75 0.44 -4.22 -1.09
N VAL A 76 -0.21 -5.18 -0.43
CA VAL A 76 0.39 -6.50 -0.13
C VAL A 76 0.80 -7.28 -1.39
N GLU A 77 0.09 -7.07 -2.49
CA GLU A 77 0.37 -7.72 -3.77
C GLU A 77 1.70 -7.24 -4.40
N LEU A 78 2.19 -6.07 -4.00
CA LEU A 78 3.47 -5.53 -4.49
C LEU A 78 4.67 -6.38 -4.07
N PHE A 79 4.54 -7.18 -3.01
CA PHE A 79 5.59 -8.08 -2.53
C PHE A 79 5.83 -9.28 -3.46
N ARG A 80 4.95 -9.51 -4.43
CA ARG A 80 5.06 -10.58 -5.43
C ARG A 80 5.92 -10.19 -6.63
N TYR A 81 6.16 -8.89 -6.85
CA TYR A 81 6.93 -8.44 -8.01
C TYR A 81 8.42 -8.71 -7.84
N ASP A 82 9.02 -9.23 -8.91
CA ASP A 82 10.42 -9.63 -8.94
C ASP A 82 11.41 -8.44 -8.89
N ALA A 83 12.66 -8.71 -8.53
CA ALA A 83 13.74 -7.75 -8.49
C ALA A 83 14.04 -7.05 -9.84
N GLN A 84 13.79 -7.74 -10.94
CA GLN A 84 14.16 -7.29 -12.27
C GLN A 84 12.97 -6.78 -13.10
N ASP A 85 11.74 -7.14 -12.70
CA ASP A 85 10.52 -6.64 -13.31
C ASP A 85 10.38 -5.12 -13.09
N LEU A 86 9.80 -4.43 -14.08
CA LEU A 86 9.56 -2.99 -14.05
C LEU A 86 8.73 -2.59 -12.82
N ARG A 87 7.69 -3.37 -12.50
CA ARG A 87 6.82 -3.11 -11.34
C ARG A 87 7.59 -3.26 -10.03
N GLY A 88 8.45 -4.27 -9.93
CA GLY A 88 9.31 -4.44 -8.77
C GLY A 88 10.33 -3.31 -8.64
N LYS A 89 10.92 -2.85 -9.76
CA LYS A 89 11.85 -1.71 -9.77
C LYS A 89 11.17 -0.47 -9.24
N HIS A 90 9.96 -0.19 -9.72
CA HIS A 90 9.13 0.88 -9.18
C HIS A 90 8.88 0.73 -7.67
N VAL A 91 8.50 -0.47 -7.20
CA VAL A 91 8.30 -0.75 -5.78
C VAL A 91 9.53 -0.39 -4.95
N ARG A 92 10.73 -0.81 -5.37
CA ARG A 92 11.98 -0.46 -4.68
C ARG A 92 12.31 1.03 -4.77
N ALA A 93 12.09 1.66 -5.91
CA ALA A 93 12.28 3.10 -6.09
C ALA A 93 11.39 3.90 -5.13
N VAL A 94 10.12 3.52 -4.97
CA VAL A 94 9.20 4.15 -4.02
C VAL A 94 9.72 4.04 -2.58
N ARG A 95 10.27 2.88 -2.17
CA ARG A 95 10.90 2.76 -0.84
C ARG A 95 12.06 3.73 -0.66
N LEU A 96 12.89 3.90 -1.69
CA LEU A 96 14.00 4.85 -1.65
C LEU A 96 13.51 6.29 -1.52
N LEU A 97 12.41 6.67 -2.19
CA LEU A 97 11.82 8.00 -2.04
C LEU A 97 11.41 8.29 -0.59
N TYR A 98 10.83 7.32 0.12
CA TYR A 98 10.55 7.46 1.56
C TYR A 98 11.81 7.51 2.41
N ARG A 99 12.77 6.64 2.12
CA ARG A 99 14.02 6.48 2.87
C ARG A 99 14.93 7.70 2.81
N TYR A 100 14.92 8.41 1.68
CA TYR A 100 15.66 9.66 1.48
C TYR A 100 14.83 10.91 1.81
N ASP A 101 13.72 10.74 2.52
CA ASP A 101 12.85 11.84 2.95
C ASP A 101 12.31 12.72 1.81
N VAL A 102 12.32 12.22 0.56
CA VAL A 102 11.76 12.92 -0.61
C VAL A 102 10.24 13.07 -0.45
N VAL A 103 9.61 12.04 0.13
CA VAL A 103 8.17 11.97 0.37
C VAL A 103 7.91 11.37 1.74
N ASN A 104 6.88 11.84 2.44
CA ASN A 104 6.53 11.42 3.79
C ASN A 104 5.13 10.80 3.87
N THR A 105 4.30 11.00 2.84
CA THR A 105 2.94 10.44 2.76
C THR A 105 2.68 9.78 1.41
N PRO A 106 1.71 8.85 1.29
CA PRO A 106 1.33 8.28 0.00
C PRO A 106 0.85 9.34 -1.00
N GLN A 107 0.20 10.39 -0.51
CA GLN A 107 -0.26 11.49 -1.35
C GLN A 107 0.91 12.29 -1.92
N GLU A 108 1.92 12.61 -1.11
CA GLU A 108 3.15 13.25 -1.59
C GLU A 108 3.88 12.37 -2.61
N CYS A 109 3.98 11.06 -2.34
CA CYS A 109 4.56 10.10 -3.28
C CYS A 109 3.84 10.12 -4.62
N ARG A 110 2.51 10.09 -4.61
CA ARG A 110 1.71 10.15 -5.82
C ARG A 110 1.95 11.45 -6.58
N SER A 111 1.87 12.60 -5.92
CA SER A 111 2.10 13.91 -6.55
C SER A 111 3.49 14.00 -7.18
N PHE A 112 4.51 13.49 -6.49
CA PHE A 112 5.88 13.41 -7.01
C PHE A 112 5.95 12.54 -8.27
N LEU A 113 5.39 11.33 -8.22
CA LEU A 113 5.38 10.41 -9.37
C LEU A 113 4.60 10.97 -10.56
N GLU A 114 3.44 11.58 -10.33
CA GLU A 114 2.65 12.25 -11.37
C GLU A 114 3.44 13.39 -12.01
N SER A 115 4.23 14.16 -11.23
CA SER A 115 5.10 15.19 -11.80
C SER A 115 6.20 14.61 -12.70
N ILE A 116 6.71 13.41 -12.38
CA ILE A 116 7.68 12.71 -13.25
C ILE A 116 6.99 12.23 -14.53
N PHE A 117 5.84 11.58 -14.39
CA PHE A 117 5.10 11.02 -15.52
C PHE A 117 4.57 12.07 -16.49
N ASN A 118 4.28 13.28 -15.99
CA ASN A 118 3.86 14.42 -16.79
C ASN A 118 5.02 15.32 -17.22
N GLU A 119 6.27 14.94 -16.93
CA GLU A 119 7.48 15.70 -17.26
C GLU A 119 7.54 17.11 -16.64
N THR A 120 6.78 17.37 -15.58
CA THR A 120 6.73 18.66 -14.86
C THR A 120 7.61 18.69 -13.61
N CYS A 121 8.25 17.57 -13.24
CA CYS A 121 9.06 17.48 -12.03
C CYS A 121 10.31 18.38 -12.08
N THR A 122 10.43 19.26 -11.09
CA THR A 122 11.56 20.21 -10.92
C THR A 122 12.66 19.70 -10.00
N HIS A 123 12.41 18.64 -9.22
CA HIS A 123 13.40 18.01 -8.34
C HIS A 123 14.31 17.07 -9.13
N THR A 124 15.30 17.63 -9.84
CA THR A 124 16.12 16.90 -10.83
C THR A 124 16.87 15.71 -10.24
N GLU A 125 17.51 15.83 -9.08
CA GLU A 125 18.30 14.74 -8.49
C GLU A 125 17.46 13.49 -8.20
N TYR A 126 16.36 13.63 -7.47
CA TYR A 126 15.50 12.49 -7.11
C TYR A 126 14.64 12.00 -8.27
N LYS A 127 14.31 12.90 -9.22
CA LYS A 127 13.71 12.51 -10.51
C LYS A 127 14.66 11.60 -11.27
N ASP A 128 15.91 12.02 -11.47
CA ASP A 128 16.91 11.28 -12.24
C ASP A 128 17.21 9.94 -11.57
N MET A 129 17.36 9.92 -10.24
CA MET A 129 17.46 8.68 -9.46
C MET A 129 16.28 7.74 -9.72
N TYR A 130 15.05 8.23 -9.63
CA TYR A 130 13.86 7.40 -9.87
C TYR A 130 13.82 6.88 -11.30
N VAL A 131 14.07 7.75 -12.28
CA VAL A 131 14.07 7.44 -13.72
C VAL A 131 15.14 6.39 -14.04
N GLU A 132 16.35 6.53 -13.50
CA GLU A 132 17.43 5.55 -13.65
C GLU A 132 17.03 4.19 -13.06
N TYR A 133 16.44 4.19 -11.87
CA TYR A 133 16.02 2.97 -11.18
C TYR A 133 14.99 2.17 -11.99
N VAL A 134 14.06 2.86 -12.65
CA VAL A 134 13.06 2.27 -13.55
C VAL A 134 13.53 2.17 -15.01
N ARG A 135 14.81 2.46 -15.27
CA ARG A 135 15.47 2.38 -16.58
C ARG A 135 14.77 3.20 -17.68
N GLY A 136 14.26 4.38 -17.32
CA GLY A 136 13.58 5.28 -18.26
C GLY A 136 12.17 4.82 -18.67
N GLN A 137 11.65 3.70 -18.14
CA GLN A 137 10.33 3.16 -18.51
C GLN A 137 9.19 3.83 -17.73
N THR A 138 9.22 5.16 -17.62
CA THR A 138 8.23 5.95 -16.87
C THR A 138 6.85 5.94 -17.54
N ALA A 139 6.79 5.93 -18.87
CA ALA A 139 5.54 5.86 -19.62
C ALA A 139 4.77 4.55 -19.35
N ASP A 140 5.46 3.41 -19.39
CA ASP A 140 4.88 2.08 -19.12
C ASP A 140 4.34 2.00 -17.68
N LEU A 141 5.05 2.62 -16.72
CA LEU A 141 4.59 2.71 -15.34
C LEU A 141 3.36 3.61 -15.19
N ALA A 142 3.32 4.74 -15.91
CA ALA A 142 2.17 5.63 -15.91
C ALA A 142 0.93 4.95 -16.51
N GLU A 143 1.09 4.18 -17.58
CA GLU A 143 0.02 3.34 -18.15
C GLU A 143 -0.44 2.27 -17.16
N TRP A 144 0.48 1.49 -16.59
CA TRP A 144 0.15 0.47 -15.59
C TRP A 144 -0.62 1.06 -14.40
N ARG A 145 -0.23 2.25 -13.90
CA ARG A 145 -0.92 2.89 -12.78
C ARG A 145 -2.30 3.44 -13.16
N ARG A 146 -2.47 3.96 -14.39
CA ARG A 146 -3.80 4.33 -14.91
C ARG A 146 -4.73 3.12 -14.96
N GLU A 147 -4.26 1.97 -15.45
CA GLU A 147 -5.08 0.75 -15.47
C GLU A 147 -5.52 0.30 -14.07
N GLN A 148 -4.66 0.43 -13.06
CA GLN A 148 -5.00 0.07 -11.68
C GLN A 148 -6.09 0.99 -11.11
N LEU A 149 -6.02 2.29 -11.41
CA LEU A 149 -7.06 3.25 -11.02
C LEU A 149 -8.41 2.93 -11.70
N ASP A 150 -8.40 2.53 -12.97
CA ASP A 150 -9.62 2.19 -13.69
C ASP A 150 -10.24 0.87 -13.20
N LYS A 151 -9.41 -0.13 -12.90
CA LYS A 151 -9.86 -1.40 -12.31
C LYS A 151 -10.48 -1.21 -10.92
N THR A 152 -9.97 -0.28 -10.12
CA THR A 152 -10.53 0.02 -8.79
C THR A 152 -11.81 0.86 -8.86
N LYS A 153 -11.96 1.76 -9.84
CA LYS A 153 -13.21 2.49 -10.09
C LYS A 153 -14.32 1.57 -10.60
N LYS A 154 -14.03 0.63 -11.50
CA LYS A 154 -15.01 -0.32 -12.06
C LYS A 154 -15.53 -1.34 -11.05
N LYS A 155 -14.86 -1.55 -9.91
CA LYS A 155 -15.36 -2.39 -8.80
C LYS A 155 -16.34 -1.66 -7.87
N ARG A 156 -16.42 -0.32 -7.90
CA ARG A 156 -17.31 0.46 -7.01
C ARG A 156 -18.80 0.58 -7.41
N PRO A 157 -19.27 0.39 -8.66
CA PRO A 157 -20.68 0.67 -8.96
C PRO A 157 -21.65 -0.42 -8.46
N ALA A 158 -21.19 -1.50 -7.83
CA ALA A 158 -22.06 -2.62 -7.43
C ALA A 158 -22.36 -2.71 -5.91
N GLU A 159 -21.70 -1.92 -5.06
CA GLU A 159 -21.89 -2.01 -3.60
C GLU A 159 -22.58 -0.79 -2.97
N GLU A 160 -22.82 0.30 -3.72
CA GLU A 160 -23.57 1.46 -3.22
C GLU A 160 -25.08 1.38 -3.51
N ASP A 161 -25.54 0.60 -4.50
CA ASP A 161 -26.97 0.49 -4.84
C ASP A 161 -27.78 -0.46 -3.94
N THR A 162 -27.15 -1.31 -3.12
CA THR A 162 -27.89 -2.27 -2.28
C THR A 162 -28.21 -1.74 -0.87
N LYS A 163 -27.74 -0.54 -0.50
CA LYS A 163 -27.99 0.05 0.83
C LYS A 163 -29.11 1.09 0.87
N GLU A 164 -29.53 1.68 -0.25
CA GLU A 164 -30.66 2.62 -0.24
C GLU A 164 -32.04 1.94 -0.31
N GLU A 165 -32.14 0.70 -0.80
CA GLU A 165 -33.44 0.02 -0.91
C GLU A 165 -33.88 -0.70 0.39
N SER A 166 -32.97 -0.87 1.36
CA SER A 166 -33.27 -1.53 2.64
C SER A 166 -33.82 -0.59 3.71
N VAL A 167 -33.74 0.74 3.52
CA VAL A 167 -34.22 1.73 4.52
C VAL A 167 -35.66 2.16 4.26
N LYS A 168 -36.21 1.95 3.05
CA LYS A 168 -37.61 2.33 2.73
C LYS A 168 -38.68 1.26 3.03
N LYS A 169 -38.32 0.02 3.36
CA LYS A 169 -39.29 -1.05 3.67
C LYS A 169 -39.72 -1.16 5.13
N CYS A 170 -39.13 -0.40 6.06
CA CYS A 170 -39.53 -0.42 7.48
C CYS A 170 -40.49 0.71 7.89
N ALA A 171 -40.94 1.58 6.98
CA ALA A 171 -41.72 2.76 7.34
C ALA A 171 -43.23 2.70 6.98
N THR A 172 -43.75 1.56 6.52
CA THR A 172 -45.16 1.46 6.06
C THR A 172 -45.94 0.25 6.60
N GLU A 173 -45.55 -0.31 7.74
CA GLU A 173 -46.37 -1.30 8.45
C GLU A 173 -46.50 -0.89 9.92
N GLY A 174 -47.35 0.09 10.20
CA GLY A 174 -47.53 0.59 11.56
C GLY A 174 -48.66 1.58 11.75
N GLU A 175 -49.72 1.54 10.95
CA GLU A 175 -50.92 2.35 11.21
C GLU A 175 -52.15 1.75 10.50
N SER A 176 -52.76 0.73 11.11
CA SER A 176 -54.20 0.47 10.99
C SER A 176 -54.62 -0.67 11.91
N SER A 177 -54.93 -0.33 13.16
CA SER A 177 -55.91 -1.03 14.01
C SER A 177 -56.00 -0.25 15.31
N LEU A 178 -56.96 0.69 15.39
CA LEU A 178 -57.76 0.97 16.58
C LEU A 178 -58.80 2.06 16.25
N ASN A 179 -60.05 1.69 16.54
CA ASN A 179 -61.32 2.42 16.51
C ASN A 179 -62.08 2.50 15.19
#